data_AF-A0A2H0ZUR6-F1
#
_entry.id   AF-A0A2H0ZUR6-F1
#
_cell.length_a   1.000
_cell.length_b   1.000
_cell.length_c   1.000
_cell.angle_alpha   90.00
_cell.angle_beta   90.00
_cell.angle_gamma   90.00
#
_symmetry.space_group_name_H-M   'P 1'
#
loop_
_entity.id
_entity.type
_entity.pdbx_description
1 polymer ?
#
loop_
_entity_poly.entity_id
_entity_poly.type
_entity_poly.pdbx_seq_one_letter_code
_entity_poly.pdbx_strand_id
1 'polypeptide(L)'
;MGPKKIKFSEDGELPDGMSAVIEPTVEKQSSDESESESESDSDEAPEEESISASKARTLKQQKEQEQLEQELKKKEKQKRKEQDLLYQQQQQEKKKKLEEILASSELPDLLPDELIESVEEERKKEKQLPQGKHLRSEELESELAEMRKKAKLEKLKQLKQQRTSAVKKGPVNVQVQTFGEKKKTVPKADPKVLESKNSWLNRESLKRK
;
A
#
# COMPACT_ATOMS: atom_id res chain seq x y z
N MET A 1 1.93 -17.47 27.20
CA MET A 1 1.96 -16.00 27.34
C MET A 1 1.07 -15.39 26.27
N GLY A 2 0.00 -14.70 26.66
CA GLY A 2 -0.85 -13.97 25.71
C GLY A 2 -0.21 -12.65 25.24
N PRO A 3 -0.62 -12.11 24.08
CA PRO A 3 -0.10 -10.84 23.57
C PRO A 3 -0.60 -9.68 24.44
N LYS A 4 0.33 -8.90 25.00
CA LYS A 4 0.01 -7.69 25.76
C LYS A 4 -0.36 -6.57 24.77
N LYS A 5 -1.55 -5.97 24.96
CA LYS A 5 -2.02 -4.83 24.16
C LYS A 5 -1.29 -3.56 24.63
N ILE A 6 -0.72 -2.82 23.69
CA ILE A 6 -0.10 -1.52 23.94
C ILE A 6 -1.23 -0.49 24.00
N LYS A 7 -1.33 0.27 25.10
CA LYS A 7 -2.19 1.44 25.21
C LYS A 7 -1.30 2.67 25.07
N PHE A 8 -1.61 3.54 24.12
CA PHE A 8 -0.98 4.85 24.00
C PHE A 8 -1.76 5.84 24.87
N SER A 9 -1.06 6.57 25.73
CA SER A 9 -1.61 7.69 26.49
C SER A 9 -1.78 8.88 25.54
N GLU A 10 -2.82 9.68 25.73
CA GLU A 10 -3.16 10.84 24.89
C GLU A 10 -2.22 12.05 25.05
N ASP A 11 -1.10 11.89 25.76
CA ASP A 11 -0.12 12.95 26.07
C ASP A 11 1.29 12.65 25.52
N GLY A 12 1.40 11.72 24.56
CA GLY A 12 2.61 11.51 23.77
C GLY A 12 3.82 10.90 24.49
N GLU A 13 3.78 10.65 25.80
CA GLU A 13 4.86 9.97 26.51
C GLU A 13 4.86 8.45 26.29
N LEU A 14 6.02 7.93 25.90
CA LEU A 14 6.28 6.50 25.73
C LEU A 14 6.39 5.79 27.09
N PRO A 15 5.88 4.56 27.24
CA PRO A 15 5.87 3.86 28.51
C PRO A 15 7.29 3.52 29.01
N ASP A 16 7.45 3.66 30.32
CA ASP A 16 8.68 3.47 31.07
C ASP A 16 9.27 2.07 30.83
N GLY A 17 10.40 2.02 30.12
CA GLY A 17 11.05 0.78 29.68
C GLY A 17 11.67 0.81 28.28
N MET A 18 11.50 1.88 27.50
CA MET A 18 12.26 2.13 26.26
C MET A 18 13.28 3.23 26.50
N SER A 19 14.53 2.85 26.79
CA SER A 19 15.64 3.80 26.89
C SER A 19 15.96 4.38 25.52
N ALA A 20 15.86 5.72 25.41
CA ALA A 20 16.36 6.47 24.27
C ALA A 20 17.89 6.38 24.26
N VAL A 21 18.46 5.80 23.19
CA VAL A 21 19.91 5.81 22.94
C VAL A 21 20.28 7.20 22.43
N ILE A 22 21.02 7.95 23.25
CA ILE A 22 21.63 9.23 22.93
C ILE A 22 23.09 8.99 22.56
N GLU A 23 23.60 9.61 21.49
CA GLU A 23 25.02 9.94 21.37
C GLU A 23 25.23 11.38 20.85
N PRO A 24 26.36 12.04 21.19
CA PRO A 24 26.44 13.48 21.41
C PRO A 24 27.37 14.21 20.42
N THR A 25 27.09 15.48 20.07
CA THR A 25 28.12 16.37 19.49
C THR A 25 27.87 17.87 19.71
N VAL A 26 28.74 18.43 20.57
CA VAL A 26 29.55 19.67 20.46
C VAL A 26 28.87 21.03 20.19
N GLU A 27 29.06 21.94 21.16
CA GLU A 27 28.82 23.39 21.11
C GLU A 27 29.70 24.12 20.07
N LYS A 28 29.12 25.09 19.33
CA LYS A 28 29.87 26.24 18.80
C LYS A 28 28.96 27.45 18.57
N GLN A 29 29.40 28.60 19.07
CA GLN A 29 28.74 29.91 19.08
C GLN A 29 28.82 30.68 17.74
N SER A 30 27.94 31.69 17.61
CA SER A 30 27.95 32.89 16.72
C SER A 30 27.77 32.66 15.20
N SER A 31 27.05 33.46 14.41
CA SER A 31 26.74 34.90 14.43
C SER A 31 25.56 35.23 13.48
N ASP A 32 25.07 36.45 13.61
CA ASP A 32 23.94 37.18 13.03
C ASP A 32 23.71 37.25 11.49
N GLU A 33 22.45 37.61 11.19
CA GLU A 33 21.84 38.35 10.05
C GLU A 33 22.33 38.18 8.60
N SER A 34 21.40 37.87 7.67
CA SER A 34 20.73 38.85 6.76
C SER A 34 20.16 38.19 5.49
N GLU A 35 18.96 38.63 5.11
CA GLU A 35 18.21 38.22 3.91
C GLU A 35 18.77 38.81 2.61
N SER A 36 18.61 38.10 1.49
CA SER A 36 18.40 38.73 0.18
C SER A 36 17.84 37.72 -0.84
N GLU A 37 16.60 37.95 -1.29
CA GLU A 37 16.05 37.34 -2.49
C GLU A 37 16.58 38.05 -3.73
N SER A 38 16.99 37.28 -4.75
CA SER A 38 17.19 37.82 -6.09
C SER A 38 16.91 36.74 -7.13
N GLU A 39 15.82 36.95 -7.86
CA GLU A 39 15.50 36.26 -9.10
C GLU A 39 16.46 36.74 -10.20
N SER A 40 17.11 35.81 -10.91
CA SER A 40 17.82 36.14 -12.15
C SER A 40 17.84 34.94 -13.09
N ASP A 41 17.14 35.12 -14.20
CA ASP A 41 17.03 34.25 -15.37
C ASP A 41 18.31 34.42 -16.22
N SER A 42 19.09 33.36 -16.44
CA SER A 42 20.14 33.32 -17.50
C SER A 42 20.72 31.93 -17.73
N ASP A 43 20.59 31.51 -18.99
CA ASP A 43 21.38 30.53 -19.76
C ASP A 43 22.70 30.05 -19.10
N GLU A 44 22.76 28.77 -18.72
CA GLU A 44 24.02 28.14 -18.32
C GLU A 44 24.24 26.85 -19.14
N ALA A 45 25.08 26.96 -20.17
CA ALA A 45 25.63 25.82 -20.90
C ALA A 45 26.51 24.96 -19.95
N PRO A 46 26.61 23.64 -20.16
CA PRO A 46 27.18 22.74 -19.17
C PRO A 46 28.72 22.77 -19.18
N GLU A 47 29.32 23.39 -18.16
CA GLU A 47 30.74 23.18 -17.80
C GLU A 47 30.89 22.42 -16.47
N GLU A 48 31.96 21.63 -16.43
CA GLU A 48 32.44 20.62 -15.46
C GLU A 48 31.76 20.49 -14.07
N GLU A 49 31.27 19.28 -13.80
CA GLU A 49 30.63 18.88 -12.52
C GLU A 49 31.63 18.87 -11.34
N SER A 50 31.79 20.02 -10.70
CA SER A 50 32.40 20.12 -9.37
C SER A 50 31.39 19.70 -8.27
N ILE A 51 31.89 19.22 -7.14
CA ILE A 51 31.13 18.65 -6.01
C ILE A 51 30.01 19.60 -5.49
N SER A 52 30.10 20.91 -5.74
CA SER A 52 29.05 21.90 -5.45
C SER A 52 27.78 21.70 -6.29
N ALA A 53 27.91 21.36 -7.58
CA ALA A 53 26.77 21.06 -8.45
C ALA A 53 26.00 19.82 -7.99
N SER A 54 26.71 18.82 -7.44
CA SER A 54 26.09 17.64 -6.85
C SER A 54 25.24 17.99 -5.62
N LYS A 55 25.71 18.87 -4.74
CA LYS A 55 24.94 19.36 -3.58
C LYS A 55 23.69 20.12 -4.01
N ALA A 56 23.82 21.03 -4.99
CA ALA A 56 22.68 21.77 -5.55
C ALA A 56 21.62 20.83 -6.15
N ARG A 57 22.04 19.79 -6.88
CA ARG A 57 21.13 18.76 -7.41
C ARG A 57 20.41 17.99 -6.32
N THR A 58 21.10 17.60 -5.24
CA THR A 58 20.45 16.89 -4.12
C THR A 58 19.43 17.76 -3.39
N LEU A 59 19.74 19.05 -3.18
CA LEU A 59 18.79 20.00 -2.57
C LEU A 59 17.57 20.25 -3.47
N LYS A 60 17.77 20.34 -4.79
CA LYS A 60 16.67 20.47 -5.75
C LYS A 60 15.76 19.24 -5.73
N GLN A 61 16.35 18.04 -5.71
CA GLN A 61 15.60 16.78 -5.61
C GLN A 61 14.82 16.67 -4.28
N GLN A 62 15.40 17.12 -3.17
CA GLN A 62 14.69 17.13 -1.88
C GLN A 62 13.49 18.09 -1.89
N LYS A 63 13.67 19.30 -2.43
CA LYS A 63 12.57 20.27 -2.57
C LYS A 63 11.46 19.74 -3.47
N GLU A 64 11.81 19.11 -4.60
CA GLU A 64 10.83 18.50 -5.51
C GLU A 64 10.05 17.36 -4.84
N GLN A 65 10.72 16.51 -4.06
CA GLN A 65 10.07 15.45 -3.29
C GLN A 65 9.10 16.01 -2.24
N GLU A 66 9.50 17.06 -1.52
CA GLU A 66 8.66 17.72 -0.53
C GLU A 66 7.41 18.35 -1.18
N GLN A 67 7.58 19.02 -2.32
CA GLN A 67 6.46 19.60 -3.07
C GLN A 67 5.48 18.52 -3.54
N LEU A 68 5.97 17.41 -4.07
CA LEU A 68 5.13 16.28 -4.48
C LEU A 68 4.37 15.68 -3.29
N GLU A 69 5.02 15.53 -2.13
CA GLU A 69 4.36 15.03 -0.92
C GLU A 69 3.26 15.99 -0.44
N GLN A 70 3.52 17.30 -0.46
CA GLN A 70 2.52 18.32 -0.10
C GLN A 70 1.33 18.31 -1.07
N GLU A 71 1.57 18.16 -2.37
CA GLU A 71 0.49 18.04 -3.36
C GLU A 71 -0.36 16.78 -3.15
N LEU A 72 0.26 15.64 -2.86
CA LEU A 72 -0.45 14.40 -2.58
C LEU A 72 -1.33 14.54 -1.33
N LYS A 73 -0.81 15.14 -0.25
CA LYS A 73 -1.59 15.42 0.97
C LYS A 73 -2.76 16.36 0.69
N LYS A 74 -2.57 17.40 -0.14
CA LYS A 74 -3.65 18.31 -0.56
C LYS A 74 -4.74 17.57 -1.35
N LYS A 75 -4.36 16.73 -2.31
CA LYS A 75 -5.27 15.90 -3.12
C LYS A 75 -6.04 14.90 -2.26
N GLU A 76 -5.40 14.25 -1.30
CA GLU A 76 -6.06 13.34 -0.35
C GLU A 76 -7.09 14.08 0.51
N LYS A 77 -6.73 15.25 1.05
CA LYS A 77 -7.65 16.07 1.86
C LYS A 77 -8.86 16.55 1.04
N GLN A 78 -8.67 16.89 -0.23
CA GLN A 78 -9.77 17.25 -1.14
C GLN A 78 -10.71 16.06 -1.38
N LYS A 79 -10.17 14.88 -1.72
CA LYS A 79 -10.98 13.67 -1.91
C LYS A 79 -11.79 13.30 -0.66
N ARG A 80 -11.19 13.43 0.52
CA ARG A 80 -11.91 13.18 1.78
C ARG A 80 -13.08 14.14 1.96
N LYS A 81 -12.88 15.44 1.70
CA LYS A 81 -13.95 16.44 1.76
C LYS A 81 -15.08 16.16 0.77
N GLU A 82 -14.76 15.74 -0.45
CA GLU A 82 -15.75 15.38 -1.48
C GLU A 82 -16.58 14.16 -1.04
N GLN A 83 -15.94 13.13 -0.49
CA GLN A 83 -16.62 11.95 0.03
C GLN A 83 -17.52 12.29 1.23
N ASP A 84 -17.03 13.10 2.16
CA ASP A 84 -17.81 13.55 3.32
C ASP A 84 -19.04 14.36 2.87
N LEU A 85 -18.90 15.22 1.85
CA LEU A 85 -19.99 16.01 1.30
C LEU A 85 -21.04 15.12 0.61
N LEU A 86 -20.61 14.17 -0.23
CA LEU A 86 -21.52 13.19 -0.86
C LEU A 86 -22.28 12.36 0.17
N TYR A 87 -21.58 11.93 1.23
CA TYR A 87 -22.21 11.20 2.32
C TYR A 87 -23.26 12.05 3.04
N GLN A 88 -22.94 13.31 3.35
CA GLN A 88 -23.90 14.24 3.96
C GLN A 88 -25.13 14.46 3.06
N GLN A 89 -24.95 14.64 1.75
CA GLN A 89 -26.05 14.76 0.79
C GLN A 89 -26.93 13.50 0.81
N GLN A 90 -26.33 12.31 0.73
CA GLN A 90 -27.09 11.06 0.78
C GLN A 90 -27.89 10.91 2.08
N GLN A 91 -27.31 11.30 3.22
CA GLN A 91 -28.00 11.26 4.50
C GLN A 91 -29.17 12.25 4.56
N GLN A 92 -29.01 13.45 3.99
CA GLN A 92 -30.09 14.43 3.88
C GLN A 92 -31.20 13.94 2.94
N GLU A 93 -30.87 13.34 1.80
CA GLU A 93 -31.87 12.76 0.90
C GLU A 93 -32.64 11.61 1.54
N LYS A 94 -31.96 10.72 2.28
CA LYS A 94 -32.61 9.64 3.03
C LYS A 94 -33.56 10.19 4.09
N LYS A 95 -33.16 11.23 4.81
CA LYS A 95 -34.02 11.90 5.79
C LYS A 95 -35.22 12.57 5.13
N LYS A 96 -35.03 13.30 4.03
CA LYS A 96 -36.11 13.92 3.27
C LYS A 96 -37.10 12.89 2.72
N LYS A 97 -36.61 11.77 2.16
CA LYS A 97 -37.47 10.66 1.71
C LYS A 97 -38.27 10.04 2.85
N LEU A 98 -37.64 9.84 4.02
CA LEU A 98 -38.35 9.36 5.20
C LEU A 98 -39.40 10.36 5.68
N GLU A 99 -39.08 11.66 5.72
CA GLU A 99 -40.03 12.72 6.08
C GLU A 99 -41.18 12.82 5.07
N GLU A 100 -40.91 12.64 3.77
CA GLU A 100 -41.91 12.61 2.71
C GLU A 100 -42.83 11.38 2.84
N ILE A 101 -42.27 10.19 3.08
CA ILE A 101 -43.04 8.96 3.33
C ILE A 101 -43.89 9.06 4.60
N LEU A 102 -43.39 9.73 5.63
CA LEU A 102 -44.07 9.89 6.92
C LEU A 102 -45.12 11.00 6.86
N ALA A 103 -44.89 12.04 6.05
CA ALA A 103 -45.87 13.08 5.74
C ALA A 103 -46.96 12.60 4.76
N SER A 104 -46.65 11.64 3.88
CA SER A 104 -47.62 10.96 3.00
C SER A 104 -48.33 9.82 3.73
N SER A 105 -48.88 10.07 4.92
CA SER A 105 -49.59 9.10 5.77
C SER A 105 -50.95 8.64 5.20
N GLU A 106 -51.01 8.40 3.89
CA GLU A 106 -51.93 7.50 3.21
C GLU A 106 -51.04 6.66 2.28
N LEU A 107 -50.61 5.48 2.75
CA LEU A 107 -50.06 4.49 1.83
C LEU A 107 -51.15 4.18 0.79
N PRO A 108 -50.91 4.34 -0.51
CA PRO A 108 -51.77 3.70 -1.49
C PRO A 108 -51.65 2.19 -1.28
N ASP A 109 -52.76 1.54 -0.92
CA ASP A 109 -52.88 0.08 -0.71
C ASP A 109 -52.57 -0.73 -1.99
N LEU A 110 -52.43 -0.03 -3.12
CA LEU A 110 -52.03 -0.58 -4.41
C LEU A 110 -50.59 -0.17 -4.70
N LEU A 111 -49.71 -1.18 -4.74
CA LEU A 111 -48.41 -1.04 -5.37
C LEU A 111 -48.62 -0.51 -6.81
N PRO A 112 -47.78 0.42 -7.31
CA PRO A 112 -47.92 0.92 -8.67
C PRO A 112 -47.91 -0.25 -9.66
N ASP A 113 -48.93 -0.36 -10.49
CA ASP A 113 -49.07 -1.45 -11.46
C ASP A 113 -47.85 -1.54 -12.40
N GLU A 114 -47.22 -0.40 -12.72
CA GLU A 114 -45.97 -0.34 -13.49
C GLU A 114 -44.78 -1.03 -12.78
N LEU A 115 -44.76 -1.03 -11.45
CA LEU A 115 -43.71 -1.71 -10.67
C LEU A 115 -43.94 -3.23 -10.65
N ILE A 116 -45.20 -3.66 -10.66
CA ILE A 116 -45.56 -5.09 -10.73
C ILE A 116 -45.27 -5.63 -12.13
N GLU A 117 -45.64 -4.89 -13.18
CA GLU A 117 -45.38 -5.28 -14.56
C GLU A 117 -43.88 -5.33 -14.87
N SER A 118 -43.09 -4.33 -14.40
CA SER A 118 -41.64 -4.36 -14.58
C SER A 118 -40.98 -5.53 -13.85
N VAL A 119 -41.41 -5.87 -12.63
CA VAL A 119 -40.90 -7.05 -11.90
C VAL A 119 -41.34 -8.35 -12.58
N GLU A 120 -42.54 -8.44 -13.14
CA GLU A 120 -42.97 -9.61 -13.91
C GLU A 120 -42.22 -9.75 -15.24
N GLU A 121 -41.93 -8.65 -15.94
CA GLU A 121 -41.09 -8.64 -17.13
C GLU A 121 -39.65 -9.03 -16.82
N GLU A 122 -39.09 -8.55 -15.72
CA GLU A 122 -37.77 -8.96 -15.23
C GLU A 122 -37.76 -10.44 -14.87
N ARG A 123 -38.78 -10.95 -14.17
CA ARG A 123 -38.92 -12.40 -13.88
C ARG A 123 -39.07 -13.25 -15.15
N LYS A 124 -39.76 -12.74 -16.19
CA LYS A 124 -39.88 -13.43 -17.49
C LYS A 124 -38.54 -13.44 -18.23
N LYS A 125 -37.75 -12.37 -18.14
CA LYS A 125 -36.38 -12.29 -18.67
C LYS A 125 -35.41 -13.20 -17.88
N GLU A 126 -35.54 -13.28 -16.56
CA GLU A 126 -34.76 -14.16 -15.69
C GLU A 126 -35.01 -15.65 -15.95
N LYS A 127 -36.24 -16.05 -16.34
CA LYS A 127 -36.54 -17.43 -16.74
C LYS A 127 -35.83 -17.88 -18.03
N GLN A 128 -35.34 -16.94 -18.85
CA GLN A 128 -34.53 -17.23 -20.04
C GLN A 128 -33.03 -17.22 -19.75
N LEU A 129 -32.61 -16.72 -18.59
CA LEU A 129 -31.24 -16.79 -18.12
C LEU A 129 -31.02 -18.13 -17.39
N PRO A 130 -29.81 -18.73 -17.49
CA PRO A 130 -29.53 -19.96 -16.76
C PRO A 130 -29.71 -19.71 -15.25
N GLN A 131 -30.67 -20.40 -14.64
CA GLN A 131 -30.86 -20.31 -13.19
C GLN A 131 -29.57 -20.71 -12.49
N GLY A 132 -29.08 -19.82 -11.62
CA GLY A 132 -27.86 -20.04 -10.85
C GLY A 132 -27.95 -21.36 -10.10
N LYS A 133 -27.02 -22.28 -10.38
CA LYS A 133 -26.94 -23.54 -9.64
C LYS A 133 -26.70 -23.22 -8.17
N HIS A 134 -27.50 -23.78 -7.27
CA HIS A 134 -27.19 -23.74 -5.84
C HIS A 134 -25.89 -24.52 -5.60
N LEU A 135 -24.77 -23.80 -5.47
CA LEU A 135 -23.49 -24.35 -5.06
C LEU A 135 -23.60 -24.78 -3.60
N ARG A 136 -23.19 -26.01 -3.28
CA ARG A 136 -23.06 -26.45 -1.90
C ARG A 136 -22.05 -25.53 -1.20
N SER A 137 -22.33 -25.17 0.06
CA SER A 137 -21.45 -24.33 0.86
C SER A 137 -20.02 -24.87 0.96
N GLU A 138 -19.85 -26.18 0.98
CA GLU A 138 -18.54 -26.85 0.98
C GLU A 138 -17.74 -26.60 -0.32
N GLU A 139 -18.42 -26.57 -1.46
CA GLU A 139 -17.79 -26.29 -2.75
C GLU A 139 -17.37 -24.82 -2.83
N LEU A 140 -18.23 -23.92 -2.35
CA LEU A 140 -17.94 -22.49 -2.26
C LEU A 140 -16.77 -22.20 -1.30
N GLU A 141 -16.69 -22.88 -0.16
CA GLU A 141 -15.55 -22.78 0.76
C GLU A 141 -14.25 -23.30 0.15
N SER A 142 -14.32 -24.41 -0.59
CA SER A 142 -13.16 -24.97 -1.30
C SER A 142 -12.65 -24.02 -2.38
N GLU A 143 -13.53 -23.45 -3.19
CA GLU A 143 -13.21 -22.46 -4.22
C GLU A 143 -12.59 -21.20 -3.58
N LEU A 144 -13.13 -20.73 -2.46
CA LEU A 144 -12.63 -19.56 -1.76
C LEU A 144 -11.24 -19.82 -1.14
N ALA A 145 -10.99 -21.03 -0.65
CA ALA A 145 -9.66 -21.46 -0.19
C ALA A 145 -8.65 -21.54 -1.34
N GLU A 146 -9.05 -22.04 -2.50
CA GLU A 146 -8.21 -22.06 -3.70
C GLU A 146 -7.92 -20.65 -4.23
N MET A 147 -8.92 -19.77 -4.24
CA MET A 147 -8.76 -18.36 -4.63
C MET A 147 -7.79 -17.65 -3.69
N ARG A 148 -7.87 -17.91 -2.38
CA ARG A 148 -6.88 -17.39 -1.41
C ARG A 148 -5.48 -17.93 -1.66
N LYS A 149 -5.33 -19.22 -2.00
CA LYS A 149 -4.02 -19.80 -2.35
C LYS A 149 -3.45 -19.16 -3.61
N LYS A 150 -4.27 -19.00 -4.66
CA LYS A 150 -3.89 -18.33 -5.91
C LYS A 150 -3.44 -16.88 -5.66
N ALA A 151 -4.22 -16.12 -4.90
CA ALA A 151 -3.86 -14.74 -4.53
C ALA A 151 -2.54 -14.67 -3.74
N LYS A 152 -2.29 -15.60 -2.81
CA LYS A 152 -1.01 -15.69 -2.08
C LYS A 152 0.16 -16.00 -3.01
N LEU A 153 -0.01 -16.92 -3.96
CA LEU A 153 1.02 -17.27 -4.93
C LEU A 153 1.33 -16.11 -5.87
N GLU A 154 0.31 -15.38 -6.31
CA GLU A 154 0.49 -14.18 -7.15
C GLU A 154 1.24 -13.08 -6.39
N LYS A 155 0.87 -12.81 -5.13
CA LYS A 155 1.59 -11.86 -4.28
C LYS A 155 3.05 -12.27 -4.07
N LEU A 156 3.32 -13.56 -3.89
CA LEU A 156 4.68 -14.09 -3.78
C LEU A 156 5.46 -13.86 -5.09
N LYS A 157 4.84 -14.07 -6.25
CA LYS A 157 5.43 -13.81 -7.57
C LYS A 157 5.77 -12.33 -7.75
N GLN A 158 4.86 -11.43 -7.38
CA GLN A 158 5.09 -9.98 -7.41
C GLN A 158 6.25 -9.57 -6.50
N LEU A 159 6.29 -10.08 -5.25
CA LEU A 159 7.40 -9.82 -4.32
C LEU A 159 8.74 -10.35 -4.86
N LYS A 160 8.74 -11.50 -5.54
CA LYS A 160 9.97 -12.01 -6.18
C LYS A 160 10.45 -11.06 -7.27
N GLN A 161 9.57 -10.57 -8.12
CA GLN A 161 9.91 -9.59 -9.17
C GLN A 161 10.40 -8.26 -8.59
N GLN A 162 9.84 -7.81 -7.47
CA GLN A 162 10.32 -6.60 -6.79
C GLN A 162 11.70 -6.79 -6.15
N ARG A 163 12.03 -8.02 -5.71
CA ARG A 163 13.33 -8.34 -5.07
C ARG A 163 14.45 -8.64 -6.06
N THR A 164 14.17 -8.86 -7.35
CA THR A 164 15.23 -9.13 -8.33
C THR A 164 16.04 -7.86 -8.60
N SER A 165 17.34 -7.89 -8.32
CA SER A 165 18.26 -6.78 -8.56
C SER A 165 18.84 -6.75 -9.98
N ALA A 166 18.57 -7.79 -10.78
CA ALA A 166 19.03 -7.94 -12.15
C ALA A 166 17.84 -8.09 -13.10
N VAL A 167 17.85 -7.31 -14.20
CA VAL A 167 16.79 -7.31 -15.21
C VAL A 167 17.43 -7.41 -16.59
N LYS A 168 16.91 -8.31 -17.43
CA LYS A 168 17.29 -8.42 -18.84
C LYS A 168 16.59 -7.33 -19.66
N LYS A 169 17.35 -6.48 -20.33
CA LYS A 169 16.88 -5.42 -21.23
C LYS A 169 17.39 -5.73 -22.64
N GLY A 170 16.62 -6.56 -23.35
CA GLY A 170 16.98 -7.04 -24.69
C GLY A 170 18.22 -7.94 -24.66
N PRO A 171 19.30 -7.61 -25.38
CA PRO A 171 20.53 -8.40 -25.39
C PRO A 171 21.37 -8.25 -24.11
N VAL A 172 21.14 -7.19 -23.32
CA VAL A 172 21.97 -6.86 -22.15
C VAL A 172 21.26 -7.21 -20.85
N ASN A 173 22.01 -7.66 -19.85
CA ASN A 173 21.55 -7.82 -18.47
C ASN A 173 22.05 -6.65 -17.62
N VAL A 174 21.13 -5.91 -16.99
CA VAL A 174 21.44 -4.79 -16.11
C VAL A 174 21.27 -5.23 -14.67
N GLN A 175 22.30 -5.05 -13.83
CA GLN A 175 22.27 -5.44 -12.42
C GLN A 175 22.71 -4.27 -11.53
N VAL A 176 21.94 -4.00 -10.48
CA VAL A 176 22.30 -3.00 -9.46
C VAL A 176 23.36 -3.57 -8.52
N GLN A 177 24.47 -2.85 -8.35
CA GLN A 177 25.55 -3.24 -7.44
C GLN A 177 25.22 -2.79 -6.01
N THR A 178 25.30 -3.71 -5.05
CA THR A 178 25.06 -3.41 -3.62
C THR A 178 26.37 -3.39 -2.84
N PHE A 179 27.16 -2.33 -3.05
CA PHE A 179 28.41 -2.14 -2.32
C PHE A 179 28.15 -1.87 -0.84
N GLY A 180 28.97 -2.44 0.04
CA GLY A 180 28.96 -2.11 1.47
C GLY A 180 27.90 -2.81 2.32
N GLU A 181 26.74 -3.20 1.76
CA GLU A 181 25.66 -3.87 2.52
C GLU A 181 26.12 -5.20 3.15
N LYS A 182 26.96 -5.94 2.43
CA LYS A 182 27.42 -7.28 2.84
C LYS A 182 28.66 -7.26 3.72
N LYS A 183 29.25 -6.09 4.03
CA LYS A 183 30.47 -6.03 4.85
C LYS A 183 30.23 -6.45 6.31
N LYS A 184 28.98 -6.34 6.80
CA LYS A 184 28.60 -6.68 8.17
C LYS A 184 28.15 -8.15 8.34
N THR A 185 28.02 -8.92 7.25
CA THR A 185 27.47 -10.28 7.31
C THR A 185 28.28 -11.24 6.46
N VAL A 186 28.39 -12.50 6.90
CA VAL A 186 29.08 -13.55 6.14
C VAL A 186 28.21 -13.94 4.93
N PRO A 187 28.82 -14.27 3.77
CA PRO A 187 28.10 -14.81 2.63
C PRO A 187 27.23 -16.01 2.99
N LYS A 188 26.07 -16.14 2.33
CA LYS A 188 25.20 -17.30 2.49
C LYS A 188 25.91 -18.55 1.96
N ALA A 189 25.72 -19.66 2.66
CA ALA A 189 26.26 -20.95 2.23
C ALA A 189 25.66 -21.40 0.89
N ASP A 190 26.47 -22.08 0.08
CA ASP A 190 26.04 -22.64 -1.20
C ASP A 190 25.04 -23.78 -0.97
N PRO A 191 23.79 -23.67 -1.48
CA PRO A 191 22.78 -24.69 -1.28
C PRO A 191 23.19 -26.04 -1.89
N LYS A 192 23.95 -26.07 -2.98
CA LYS A 192 24.36 -27.32 -3.64
C LYS A 192 25.28 -28.15 -2.75
N VAL A 193 26.22 -27.47 -2.07
CA VAL A 193 27.15 -28.11 -1.14
C VAL A 193 26.41 -28.61 0.09
N LEU A 194 25.51 -27.79 0.65
CA LEU A 194 24.70 -28.18 1.80
C LEU A 194 23.75 -29.34 1.48
N GLU A 195 23.11 -29.33 0.32
CA GLU A 195 22.21 -30.39 -0.12
C GLU A 195 22.96 -31.69 -0.37
N SER A 196 24.13 -31.64 -1.00
CA SER A 196 25.01 -32.80 -1.15
C SER A 196 25.42 -33.38 0.21
N LYS A 197 25.85 -32.53 1.15
CA LYS A 197 26.18 -32.94 2.52
C LYS A 197 24.97 -33.56 3.22
N ASN A 198 23.81 -32.93 3.14
CA ASN A 198 22.59 -33.39 3.81
C ASN A 198 22.08 -34.70 3.19
N SER A 199 22.06 -34.80 1.86
CA SER A 199 21.68 -36.01 1.13
C SER A 199 22.60 -37.18 1.50
N TRP A 200 23.90 -36.94 1.62
CA TRP A 200 24.85 -37.97 2.03
C TRP A 200 24.66 -38.41 3.49
N LEU A 201 24.48 -37.46 4.42
CA LEU A 201 24.32 -37.75 5.84
C LEU A 201 22.95 -38.37 6.19
N ASN A 202 21.93 -38.08 5.38
CA ASN A 202 20.56 -38.57 5.54
C ASN A 202 20.18 -39.57 4.43
N ARG A 203 21.17 -40.23 3.83
CA ARG A 203 20.91 -41.26 2.81
C ARG A 203 20.10 -42.41 3.41
N GLU A 204 19.19 -42.94 2.61
CA GLU A 204 18.25 -44.00 3.01
C GLU A 204 18.98 -45.25 3.54
N SER A 205 20.17 -45.54 3.00
CA SER A 205 20.98 -46.70 3.40
C SER A 205 21.42 -46.67 4.87
N LEU A 206 21.45 -45.50 5.52
CA LEU A 206 21.80 -45.38 6.93
C LEU A 206 20.64 -45.74 7.87
N LYS A 207 19.41 -45.95 7.35
CA LYS A 207 18.19 -46.26 8.13
C LYS A 207 18.12 -45.49 9.44
N ARG A 208 18.36 -44.18 9.37
CA ARG A 208 18.28 -43.31 10.55
C ARG A 208 16.82 -43.29 11.00
N LYS A 209 16.59 -43.66 12.26
CA LYS A 209 15.29 -43.64 12.92
C LYS A 209 14.77 -42.21 13.03
#